data_AF-A0AAN9UXT4-F1
#
_entry.id   AF-A0AAN9UXT4-F1
#
_cell.length_a   1.000
_cell.length_b   1.000
_cell.length_c   1.000
_cell.angle_alpha   90.00
_cell.angle_beta   90.00
_cell.angle_gamma   90.00
#
_symmetry.space_group_name_H-M   'P 1'
#
loop_
_entity.id
_entity.type
_entity.pdbx_description
1 polymer ?
#
loop_
_entity_poly.entity_id
_entity_poly.type
_entity_poly.pdbx_seq_one_letter_code
_entity_poly.pdbx_strand_id
1 'polypeptide(L)'
;MPYNASSHTMTSSKSQKWDPEEVLRLKNTDRGCITCVGEARTMGRRCRNRVAASKYGQRMLCNLATEDALRAANSDMLPQAAEFMLCYLHKGDQSPTVARQWRSRLEDWATEQDSAESTASTTGHLVINTKVVDREPGRGRPSLVGPRDAQRGRYEESPESRIERYIRQQRRDREEEEYHYRREHERKRREEDAREKLIRERERERERERERERERERARAAKEKREREAEEEAAERRKSRDRYSRARESTTKSRPQADVSETNAKLMKLLEDEVEHGPSEDTLALILKVLSVLYQESRKTRSGSEGGKLTLVVDDNRSL
;
A
#
# COMPACT_ATOMS: atom_id res chain seq x y z
N MET A 1 -6.11 -5.64 -29.21
CA MET A 1 -7.05 -6.75 -28.95
C MET A 1 -8.23 -6.22 -28.14
N PRO A 2 -9.33 -5.78 -28.77
CA PRO A 2 -10.53 -5.40 -28.04
C PRO A 2 -11.22 -6.66 -27.52
N TYR A 3 -11.23 -6.83 -26.20
CA TYR A 3 -12.01 -7.89 -25.57
C TYR A 3 -13.48 -7.49 -25.63
N ASN A 4 -14.23 -8.17 -26.50
CA ASN A 4 -15.70 -8.16 -26.49
C ASN A 4 -16.14 -8.73 -25.14
N ALA A 5 -16.55 -7.86 -24.22
CA ALA A 5 -17.13 -8.25 -22.96
C ALA A 5 -18.54 -8.81 -23.24
N SER A 6 -18.64 -10.13 -23.39
CA SER A 6 -19.91 -10.84 -23.38
C SER A 6 -20.62 -10.54 -22.06
N SER A 7 -21.62 -9.66 -22.13
CA SER A 7 -22.59 -9.41 -21.09
C SER A 7 -23.36 -10.71 -20.84
N HIS A 8 -22.88 -11.52 -19.90
CA HIS A 8 -23.62 -12.67 -19.41
C HIS A 8 -24.82 -12.16 -18.60
N THR A 9 -25.94 -11.94 -19.30
CA THR A 9 -27.27 -11.74 -18.73
C THR A 9 -27.70 -13.04 -18.06
N MET A 10 -27.36 -13.19 -16.78
CA MET A 10 -27.82 -14.31 -15.97
C MET A 10 -29.31 -14.14 -15.67
N THR A 11 -30.08 -15.03 -16.28
CA THR A 11 -31.53 -15.25 -16.22
C THR A 11 -32.06 -15.51 -14.80
N SER A 12 -32.96 -14.63 -14.33
CA SER A 12 -34.16 -14.97 -13.55
C SER A 12 -35.06 -13.73 -13.52
N SER A 13 -36.11 -13.76 -14.33
CA SER A 13 -36.88 -12.61 -14.82
C SER A 13 -37.91 -12.09 -13.81
N LYS A 14 -37.44 -11.53 -12.70
CA LYS A 14 -38.15 -10.39 -12.11
C LYS A 14 -37.64 -9.15 -12.82
N SER A 15 -38.53 -8.37 -13.41
CA SER A 15 -38.17 -7.10 -14.05
C SER A 15 -37.46 -6.22 -13.01
N GLN A 16 -36.18 -5.97 -13.23
CA GLN A 16 -35.44 -5.01 -12.41
C GLN A 16 -36.07 -3.64 -12.60
N LYS A 17 -36.38 -2.97 -11.50
CA LYS A 17 -36.96 -1.62 -11.50
C LYS A 17 -35.90 -0.55 -11.76
N TRP A 18 -34.65 -0.82 -11.43
CA TRP A 18 -33.50 0.06 -11.63
C TRP A 18 -32.22 -0.74 -11.92
N ASP A 19 -31.28 -0.16 -12.68
CA ASP A 19 -29.96 -0.78 -12.92
C ASP A 19 -28.99 -0.45 -11.76
N PRO A 20 -28.54 -1.45 -10.98
CA PRO A 20 -27.63 -1.20 -9.88
C PRO A 20 -26.26 -0.68 -10.31
N GLU A 21 -25.78 -1.02 -11.50
CA GLU A 21 -24.46 -0.54 -11.96
C GLU A 21 -24.48 0.96 -12.26
N GLU A 22 -25.55 1.42 -12.90
CA GLU A 22 -25.77 2.81 -13.28
C GLU A 22 -26.10 3.67 -12.04
N VAL A 23 -27.16 3.32 -11.31
CA VAL A 23 -27.67 4.14 -10.19
C VAL A 23 -26.64 4.25 -9.06
N LEU A 24 -25.97 3.14 -8.71
CA LEU A 24 -24.98 3.14 -7.63
C LEU A 24 -23.56 3.44 -8.11
N ARG A 25 -23.37 3.73 -9.41
CA ARG A 25 -22.07 4.00 -10.05
C ARG A 25 -21.02 2.94 -9.69
N LEU A 26 -21.38 1.66 -9.84
CA LEU A 26 -20.51 0.55 -9.42
C LEU A 26 -19.28 0.40 -10.33
N LYS A 27 -19.37 0.80 -11.60
CA LYS A 27 -18.24 0.80 -12.53
C LYS A 27 -17.25 1.91 -12.17
N ASN A 28 -15.97 1.56 -12.07
CA ASN A 28 -14.91 2.53 -11.92
C ASN A 28 -14.54 3.08 -13.30
N THR A 29 -14.76 4.37 -13.52
CA THR A 29 -14.50 5.06 -14.80
C THR A 29 -13.05 4.90 -15.25
N ASP A 30 -12.09 4.88 -14.31
CA ASP A 30 -10.66 4.73 -14.61
C ASP A 30 -10.29 3.35 -15.16
N ARG A 31 -11.10 2.33 -14.87
CA ARG A 31 -10.78 0.92 -15.17
C ARG A 31 -11.77 0.26 -16.14
N GLY A 32 -12.96 0.84 -16.32
CA GLY A 32 -14.04 0.22 -17.09
C GLY A 32 -14.60 -1.05 -16.46
N CYS A 33 -14.28 -1.34 -15.19
CA CYS A 33 -14.74 -2.53 -14.48
C CYS A 33 -15.12 -2.21 -13.04
N ILE A 34 -15.81 -3.15 -12.39
CA ILE A 34 -16.23 -3.02 -11.00
C ILE A 34 -15.02 -3.27 -10.09
N THR A 35 -14.63 -2.23 -9.36
CA THR A 35 -13.60 -2.27 -8.31
C THR A 35 -14.20 -1.89 -6.97
N CYS A 36 -13.38 -1.93 -5.92
CA CYS A 36 -13.75 -1.49 -4.58
C CYS A 36 -14.47 -0.13 -4.62
N VAL A 37 -15.62 -0.05 -3.96
CA VAL A 37 -16.44 1.17 -3.90
C VAL A 37 -15.93 2.19 -2.87
N GLY A 38 -15.05 1.76 -1.97
CA GLY A 38 -14.40 2.61 -0.98
C GLY A 38 -13.40 3.60 -1.58
N GLU A 39 -13.13 4.67 -0.85
CA GLU A 39 -12.22 5.75 -1.18
C GLU A 39 -10.85 5.53 -0.55
N ALA A 40 -9.81 5.59 -1.38
CA ALA A 40 -8.43 5.54 -0.92
C ALA A 40 -8.01 6.94 -0.46
N ARG A 41 -8.12 7.22 0.84
CA ARG A 41 -7.85 8.55 1.44
C ARG A 41 -6.50 9.15 1.06
N THR A 42 -5.47 8.31 0.94
CA THR A 42 -4.11 8.74 0.56
C THR A 42 -4.01 9.27 -0.87
N MET A 43 -4.93 8.87 -1.75
CA MET A 43 -4.91 9.19 -3.18
C MET A 43 -6.10 10.07 -3.60
N GLY A 44 -7.00 10.43 -2.68
CA GLY A 44 -8.19 11.24 -2.96
C GLY A 44 -9.08 10.70 -4.08
N ARG A 45 -9.14 9.37 -4.25
CA ARG A 45 -9.86 8.73 -5.35
C ARG A 45 -10.45 7.38 -4.94
N ARG A 46 -11.37 6.87 -5.76
CA ARG A 46 -11.94 5.53 -5.58
C ARG A 46 -10.85 4.44 -5.63
N CYS A 47 -10.95 3.49 -4.72
CA CYS A 47 -10.03 2.37 -4.63
C CYS A 47 -10.08 1.52 -5.92
N ARG A 48 -8.90 1.24 -6.47
CA ARG A 48 -8.74 0.43 -7.69
C ARG A 48 -8.53 -1.06 -7.42
N ASN A 49 -8.57 -1.49 -6.15
CA ASN A 49 -8.41 -2.89 -5.80
C ASN A 49 -9.62 -3.71 -6.25
N ARG A 50 -9.34 -4.94 -6.72
CA ARG A 50 -10.39 -5.91 -7.02
C ARG A 50 -11.10 -6.34 -5.75
N VAL A 51 -12.39 -6.63 -5.87
CA VAL A 51 -13.22 -7.08 -4.76
C VAL A 51 -13.43 -8.57 -4.91
N ALA A 52 -12.85 -9.35 -3.99
CA ALA A 52 -12.91 -10.81 -4.03
C ALA A 52 -14.37 -11.33 -3.95
N ALA A 53 -15.22 -10.67 -3.18
CA ALA A 53 -16.61 -11.05 -2.97
C ALA A 53 -17.62 -10.28 -3.86
N SER A 54 -17.15 -9.63 -4.94
CA SER A 54 -18.00 -8.80 -5.82
C SER A 54 -19.25 -9.53 -6.33
N LYS A 55 -19.14 -10.81 -6.67
CA LYS A 55 -20.28 -11.61 -7.16
C LYS A 55 -21.41 -11.73 -6.13
N TYR A 56 -21.09 -11.81 -4.84
CA TYR A 56 -22.10 -11.89 -3.77
C TYR A 56 -22.78 -10.54 -3.58
N GLY A 57 -21.99 -9.47 -3.50
CA GLY A 57 -22.53 -8.10 -3.42
C GLY A 57 -23.43 -7.78 -4.62
N GLN A 58 -22.98 -8.09 -5.84
CA GLN A 58 -23.78 -7.92 -7.07
C GLN A 58 -25.09 -8.70 -7.02
N ARG A 59 -25.09 -9.96 -6.55
CA ARG A 59 -26.33 -10.74 -6.42
C ARG A 59 -27.32 -10.07 -5.44
N MET A 60 -26.83 -9.55 -4.33
CA MET A 60 -27.68 -8.82 -3.37
C MET A 60 -28.24 -7.55 -3.99
N LEU A 61 -27.42 -6.79 -4.72
CA LEU A 61 -27.86 -5.59 -5.43
C LEU A 61 -28.87 -5.92 -6.54
N CYS A 62 -28.67 -7.00 -7.29
CA CYS A 62 -29.65 -7.46 -8.29
C CYS A 62 -30.99 -7.87 -7.66
N ASN A 63 -30.98 -8.44 -6.46
CA ASN A 63 -32.21 -8.75 -5.73
C ASN A 63 -32.90 -7.47 -5.25
N LEU A 64 -32.15 -6.53 -4.67
CA LEU A 64 -32.67 -5.21 -4.27
C LEU A 64 -33.22 -4.43 -5.46
N ALA A 65 -32.63 -4.59 -6.65
CA ALA A 65 -33.09 -4.00 -7.89
C ALA A 65 -34.47 -4.51 -8.35
N THR A 66 -34.99 -5.59 -7.75
CA THR A 66 -36.38 -6.03 -8.00
C THR A 66 -37.42 -5.28 -7.15
N GLU A 67 -36.96 -4.55 -6.14
CA GLU A 67 -37.79 -3.71 -5.26
C GLU A 67 -37.75 -2.24 -5.70
N ASP A 68 -38.72 -1.44 -5.24
CA ASP A 68 -38.72 0.01 -5.47
C ASP A 68 -37.48 0.65 -4.83
N ALA A 69 -36.92 1.68 -5.46
CA ALA A 69 -35.66 2.29 -5.02
C ALA A 69 -35.72 2.80 -3.57
N LEU A 70 -36.83 3.41 -3.14
CA LEU A 70 -37.03 3.85 -1.76
C LEU A 70 -37.07 2.69 -0.76
N ARG A 71 -37.66 1.55 -1.16
CA ARG A 71 -37.69 0.34 -0.33
C ARG A 71 -36.29 -0.28 -0.24
N ALA A 72 -35.58 -0.35 -1.36
CA ALA A 72 -34.21 -0.82 -1.41
C ALA A 72 -33.24 0.06 -0.58
N ALA A 73 -33.44 1.38 -0.57
CA ALA A 73 -32.67 2.32 0.25
C ALA A 73 -32.79 2.02 1.76
N ASN A 74 -33.99 1.66 2.20
CA ASN A 74 -34.28 1.34 3.59
C ASN A 74 -34.00 -0.12 3.98
N SER A 75 -33.51 -0.94 3.05
CA SER A 75 -33.26 -2.36 3.30
C SER A 75 -31.98 -2.61 4.10
N ASP A 76 -32.05 -3.51 5.08
CA ASP A 76 -30.90 -4.01 5.83
C ASP A 76 -29.89 -4.80 4.97
N MET A 77 -30.30 -5.21 3.76
CA MET A 77 -29.40 -5.85 2.80
C MET A 77 -28.45 -4.86 2.13
N LEU A 78 -28.77 -3.56 2.09
CA LEU A 78 -27.95 -2.56 1.41
C LEU A 78 -26.57 -2.36 2.10
N PRO A 79 -26.47 -2.23 3.45
CA PRO A 79 -25.18 -2.23 4.14
C PRO A 79 -24.38 -3.51 3.94
N GLN A 80 -25.04 -4.67 3.94
CA GLN A 80 -24.36 -5.96 3.72
C GLN A 80 -23.79 -6.02 2.29
N ALA A 81 -24.55 -5.58 1.29
CA ALA A 81 -24.08 -5.48 -0.08
C ALA A 81 -22.88 -4.52 -0.20
N ALA A 82 -22.91 -3.37 0.49
CA ALA A 82 -21.80 -2.42 0.53
C ALA A 82 -20.53 -3.05 1.10
N GLU A 83 -20.65 -3.81 2.19
CA GLU A 83 -19.55 -4.56 2.80
C GLU A 83 -18.89 -5.55 1.82
N PHE A 84 -19.70 -6.29 1.06
CA PHE A 84 -19.19 -7.22 0.03
C PHE A 84 -18.59 -6.53 -1.19
N MET A 85 -18.87 -5.25 -1.39
CA MET A 85 -18.33 -4.42 -2.49
C MET A 85 -17.06 -3.66 -2.10
N LEU A 86 -16.61 -3.79 -0.86
CA LEU A 86 -15.36 -3.23 -0.35
C LEU A 86 -14.23 -4.26 -0.37
N CYS A 87 -13.00 -3.80 -0.60
CA CYS A 87 -11.82 -4.65 -0.44
C CYS A 87 -11.45 -4.81 1.04
N TYR A 88 -10.58 -5.77 1.34
CA TYR A 88 -10.19 -6.07 2.73
C TYR A 88 -9.63 -4.87 3.50
N LEU A 89 -9.05 -3.88 2.81
CA LEU A 89 -8.53 -2.65 3.42
C LEU A 89 -9.63 -1.71 3.93
N HIS A 90 -10.83 -1.76 3.34
CA HIS A 90 -11.91 -0.81 3.59
C HIS A 90 -13.18 -1.45 4.20
N LYS A 91 -13.17 -2.77 4.42
CA LYS A 91 -14.36 -3.57 4.75
C LYS A 91 -15.00 -3.16 6.08
N GLY A 92 -14.23 -2.61 7.03
CA GLY A 92 -14.73 -2.24 8.37
C GLY A 92 -15.09 -0.77 8.55
N ASP A 93 -14.34 0.14 7.96
CA ASP A 93 -14.46 1.59 8.22
C ASP A 93 -15.42 2.29 7.26
N GLN A 94 -15.48 1.83 5.99
CA GLN A 94 -16.21 2.56 4.94
C GLN A 94 -17.59 1.98 4.62
N SER A 95 -17.91 0.76 5.08
CA SER A 95 -19.20 0.11 4.77
C SER A 95 -20.41 0.98 5.14
N PRO A 96 -20.52 1.53 6.37
CA PRO A 96 -21.66 2.38 6.73
C PRO A 96 -21.76 3.67 5.90
N THR A 97 -20.61 4.24 5.52
CA THR A 97 -20.52 5.47 4.74
C THR A 97 -20.99 5.23 3.30
N VAL A 98 -20.50 4.17 2.67
CA VAL A 98 -20.91 3.75 1.33
C VAL A 98 -22.39 3.42 1.30
N ALA A 99 -22.89 2.68 2.30
CA ALA A 99 -24.30 2.37 2.40
C ALA A 99 -25.16 3.64 2.44
N ARG A 100 -24.77 4.64 3.25
CA ARG A 100 -25.45 5.94 3.31
C ARG A 100 -25.45 6.69 1.96
N GLN A 101 -24.32 6.68 1.26
CA GLN A 101 -24.23 7.28 -0.08
C GLN A 101 -25.15 6.58 -1.09
N TRP A 102 -25.26 5.25 -1.00
CA TRP A 102 -26.17 4.48 -1.84
C TRP A 102 -27.64 4.75 -1.53
N ARG A 103 -28.01 4.95 -0.26
CA ARG A 103 -29.38 5.38 0.11
C ARG A 103 -29.75 6.69 -0.55
N SER A 104 -28.90 7.71 -0.40
CA SER A 104 -29.11 9.02 -1.01
C SER A 104 -29.31 8.91 -2.52
N ARG A 105 -28.48 8.14 -3.22
CA ARG A 105 -28.62 7.96 -4.69
C ARG A 105 -29.92 7.26 -5.09
N LEU A 106 -30.39 6.30 -4.30
CA LEU A 106 -31.66 5.63 -4.56
C LEU A 106 -32.86 6.55 -4.30
N GLU A 107 -32.78 7.40 -3.29
CA GLU A 107 -33.78 8.43 -2.98
C GLU A 107 -33.82 9.51 -4.09
N ASP A 108 -32.66 9.97 -4.53
CA ASP A 108 -32.53 10.93 -5.64
C ASP A 108 -33.13 10.34 -6.93
N TRP A 109 -32.75 9.10 -7.26
CA TRP A 109 -33.26 8.41 -8.45
C TRP A 109 -34.79 8.21 -8.41
N ALA A 110 -35.36 7.88 -7.24
CA ALA A 110 -36.81 7.77 -7.09
C ALA A 110 -37.50 9.11 -7.37
N THR A 111 -36.94 10.21 -6.86
CA THR A 111 -37.49 11.57 -7.06
C THR A 111 -37.42 11.99 -8.53
N GLU A 112 -36.34 11.64 -9.23
CA GLU A 112 -36.16 11.91 -10.67
C GLU A 112 -37.17 11.15 -11.52
N GLN A 113 -37.45 9.88 -11.20
CA GLN A 113 -38.45 9.06 -11.91
C GLN A 113 -39.86 9.61 -11.75
N ASP A 114 -40.27 9.96 -10.53
CA ASP A 114 -41.61 10.53 -10.26
C ASP A 114 -41.81 11.86 -11.01
N SER A 115 -40.74 12.65 -11.15
CA SER A 115 -40.73 13.91 -11.90
C SER A 115 -40.83 13.68 -13.42
N ALA A 116 -40.16 12.65 -13.95
CA ALA A 116 -40.21 12.29 -15.37
C ALA A 116 -41.61 11.81 -15.78
N GLU A 117 -42.29 11.01 -14.94
CA GLU A 117 -43.63 10.53 -15.22
C GLU A 117 -44.67 11.67 -15.19
N SER A 118 -44.49 12.65 -14.29
CA SER A 118 -45.35 13.84 -14.20
C SER A 118 -45.24 14.76 -15.41
N THR A 119 -44.07 14.85 -16.06
CA THR A 119 -43.87 15.71 -17.24
C THR A 119 -44.34 15.06 -18.54
N ALA A 120 -44.33 13.73 -18.63
CA ALA A 120 -44.86 13.00 -19.78
C ALA A 120 -46.39 13.15 -19.96
N SER A 121 -47.12 13.47 -18.90
CA SER A 121 -48.60 13.57 -18.92
C SER A 121 -49.14 14.90 -19.47
N THR A 122 -48.31 15.95 -19.61
CA THR A 122 -48.81 17.31 -19.94
C THR A 122 -48.74 17.68 -21.43
N THR A 123 -48.18 16.83 -22.31
CA THR A 123 -47.97 17.18 -23.74
C THR A 123 -49.10 16.69 -24.67
N GLY A 124 -50.23 16.23 -24.11
CA GLY A 124 -51.32 15.60 -24.88
C GLY A 124 -52.61 16.40 -25.06
N HIS A 125 -52.75 17.63 -24.53
CA HIS A 125 -53.99 18.40 -24.68
C HIS A 125 -53.89 19.45 -25.81
N LEU A 126 -53.70 18.97 -27.04
CA LEU A 126 -54.16 19.70 -28.22
C LEU A 126 -55.63 19.35 -28.45
N VAL A 127 -56.45 20.37 -28.32
CA VAL A 127 -57.90 20.36 -28.51
C VAL A 127 -58.23 19.92 -29.94
N ILE A 128 -58.69 18.68 -30.11
CA ILE A 128 -59.45 18.28 -31.30
C ILE A 128 -60.82 17.79 -30.83
N ASN A 129 -61.79 18.60 -31.23
CA ASN A 129 -63.19 18.53 -30.92
C ASN A 129 -63.87 17.58 -31.92
N THR A 130 -64.09 16.30 -31.57
CA THR A 130 -64.91 15.38 -32.39
C THR A 130 -65.70 14.37 -31.55
N LYS A 131 -67.00 14.66 -31.44
CA LYS A 131 -68.17 13.76 -31.50
C LYS A 131 -68.09 12.37 -30.86
N VAL A 132 -68.85 12.23 -29.77
CA VAL A 132 -69.90 11.23 -29.52
C VAL A 132 -69.79 9.92 -30.32
N VAL A 133 -69.39 8.84 -29.63
CA VAL A 133 -69.95 7.50 -29.84
C VAL A 133 -70.03 6.77 -28.49
N ASP A 134 -71.26 6.48 -28.06
CA ASP A 134 -71.61 5.52 -27.01
C ASP A 134 -70.98 4.15 -27.26
N ARG A 135 -70.27 3.57 -26.28
CA ARG A 135 -70.11 2.11 -26.18
C ARG A 135 -69.74 1.62 -24.78
N GLU A 136 -70.78 1.12 -24.12
CA GLU A 136 -70.90 0.06 -23.11
C GLU A 136 -69.91 -0.12 -21.93
N PRO A 137 -70.43 -0.30 -20.69
CA PRO A 137 -69.66 -0.67 -19.51
C PRO A 137 -69.45 -2.19 -19.44
N GLY A 138 -68.25 -2.64 -19.80
CA GLY A 138 -67.78 -4.01 -19.62
C GLY A 138 -67.56 -4.35 -18.15
N ARG A 139 -68.53 -5.05 -17.57
CA ARG A 139 -68.48 -5.72 -16.26
C ARG A 139 -67.33 -6.74 -16.22
N GLY A 140 -66.41 -6.58 -15.29
CA GLY A 140 -65.24 -7.45 -15.11
C GLY A 140 -64.88 -7.74 -13.65
N ARG A 141 -65.84 -8.27 -12.89
CA ARG A 141 -65.71 -9.27 -11.81
C ARG A 141 -64.49 -9.17 -10.84
N PRO A 142 -64.67 -8.68 -9.59
CA PRO A 142 -63.78 -9.02 -8.50
C PRO A 142 -64.06 -10.46 -8.05
N SER A 143 -63.05 -11.33 -8.17
CA SER A 143 -63.12 -12.71 -7.69
C SER A 143 -63.02 -12.73 -6.16
N LEU A 144 -64.15 -12.53 -5.50
CA LEU A 144 -64.43 -12.91 -4.12
C LEU A 144 -64.37 -14.45 -4.01
N VAL A 145 -63.17 -15.01 -3.86
CA VAL A 145 -63.02 -16.35 -3.28
C VAL A 145 -63.03 -16.16 -1.77
N GLY A 146 -64.23 -16.25 -1.20
CA GLY A 146 -64.41 -16.31 0.25
C GLY A 146 -63.69 -17.55 0.83
N PRO A 147 -63.07 -17.44 2.01
CA PRO A 147 -62.64 -18.62 2.76
C PRO A 147 -63.89 -19.34 3.26
N ARG A 148 -64.40 -20.27 2.45
CA ARG A 148 -65.39 -21.25 2.87
C ARG A 148 -64.73 -22.25 3.81
N ASP A 149 -65.35 -22.40 4.98
CA ASP A 149 -65.45 -23.65 5.72
C ASP A 149 -64.13 -24.28 6.20
N ALA A 150 -63.51 -23.61 7.17
CA ALA A 150 -62.71 -24.29 8.19
C ALA A 150 -63.42 -24.22 9.55
N GLN A 151 -64.68 -24.67 9.61
CA GLN A 151 -65.24 -25.22 10.86
C GLN A 151 -64.50 -26.54 11.17
N ARG A 152 -63.20 -26.45 11.43
CA ARG A 152 -62.47 -27.54 12.10
C ARG A 152 -63.05 -27.62 13.49
N GLY A 153 -63.69 -28.75 13.79
CA GLY A 153 -64.18 -29.08 15.11
C GLY A 153 -63.17 -28.66 16.16
N ARG A 154 -63.60 -27.75 17.02
CA ARG A 154 -62.93 -27.41 18.27
C ARG A 154 -63.00 -28.67 19.13
N TYR A 155 -62.11 -29.63 18.86
CA TYR A 155 -61.84 -30.72 19.78
C TYR A 155 -61.38 -30.05 21.07
N GLU A 156 -62.20 -30.14 22.11
CA GLU A 156 -61.79 -29.73 23.44
C GLU A 156 -60.57 -30.57 23.81
N GLU A 157 -59.43 -29.90 23.92
CA GLU A 157 -58.17 -30.52 24.27
C GLU A 157 -58.31 -31.13 25.68
N SER A 158 -58.06 -32.44 25.80
CA SER A 158 -58.07 -33.11 27.11
C SER A 158 -57.13 -32.34 28.07
N PRO A 159 -57.52 -32.17 29.35
CA PRO A 159 -56.65 -31.60 30.38
C PRO A 159 -55.26 -32.24 30.41
N GLU A 160 -55.16 -33.52 30.09
CA GLU A 160 -53.91 -34.29 30.03
C GLU A 160 -52.98 -33.77 28.92
N SER A 161 -53.53 -33.45 27.73
CA SER A 161 -52.76 -32.90 26.63
C SER A 161 -52.21 -31.50 26.94
N ARG A 162 -52.94 -30.70 27.74
CA ARG A 162 -52.44 -29.40 28.22
C ARG A 162 -51.28 -29.55 29.19
N ILE A 163 -51.38 -30.49 30.13
CA ILE A 163 -50.30 -30.78 31.10
C ILE A 163 -49.06 -31.29 30.36
N GLU A 164 -49.22 -32.19 29.40
CA GLU A 164 -48.10 -32.74 28.63
C GLU A 164 -47.41 -31.66 27.77
N ARG A 165 -48.19 -30.75 27.16
CA ARG A 165 -47.65 -29.59 26.44
C ARG A 165 -46.84 -28.69 27.37
N TYR A 166 -47.32 -28.44 28.59
CA TYR A 166 -46.61 -27.64 29.58
C TYR A 166 -45.28 -28.28 29.98
N ILE A 167 -45.25 -29.60 30.23
CA ILE A 167 -44.02 -30.33 30.57
C ILE A 167 -43.02 -30.30 29.41
N ARG A 168 -43.47 -30.49 28.16
CA ARG A 168 -42.60 -30.38 26.97
C ARG A 168 -42.07 -28.97 26.79
N GLN A 169 -42.88 -27.94 27.08
CA GLN A 169 -42.43 -26.57 27.02
C GLN A 169 -41.35 -26.30 28.07
N GLN A 170 -41.57 -26.70 29.32
CA GLN A 170 -40.58 -26.55 30.39
C GLN A 170 -39.24 -27.25 30.09
N ARG A 171 -39.28 -28.43 29.45
CA ARG A 171 -38.07 -29.12 29.00
C ARG A 171 -37.33 -28.34 27.93
N ARG A 172 -38.05 -27.82 26.91
CA ARG A 172 -37.45 -26.98 25.87
C ARG A 172 -36.83 -25.71 26.43
N ASP A 173 -37.55 -25.02 27.31
CA ASP A 173 -37.06 -23.78 27.92
C ASP A 173 -35.78 -24.06 28.74
N ARG A 174 -35.72 -25.17 29.50
CA ARG A 174 -34.52 -25.58 30.23
C ARG A 174 -33.36 -25.96 29.30
N GLU A 175 -33.63 -26.69 28.22
CA GLU A 175 -32.61 -27.05 27.22
C GLU A 175 -32.05 -25.82 26.49
N GLU A 176 -32.91 -24.84 26.18
CA GLU A 176 -32.52 -23.56 25.59
C GLU A 176 -31.67 -22.73 26.56
N GLU A 177 -32.04 -22.64 27.83
CA GLU A 177 -31.22 -21.99 28.86
C GLU A 177 -29.84 -22.65 29.00
N GLU A 178 -29.78 -23.98 29.04
CA GLU A 178 -28.51 -24.72 29.15
C GLU A 178 -27.65 -24.53 27.89
N TYR A 179 -28.26 -24.48 26.71
CA TYR A 179 -27.58 -24.17 25.46
C TYR A 179 -26.99 -22.75 25.47
N HIS A 180 -27.77 -21.76 25.89
CA HIS A 180 -27.32 -20.38 26.00
C HIS A 180 -26.17 -20.24 27.01
N TYR A 181 -26.28 -20.90 28.16
CA TYR A 181 -25.22 -20.93 29.17
C TYR A 181 -23.91 -21.53 28.62
N ARG A 182 -23.99 -22.68 27.93
CA ARG A 182 -22.82 -23.31 27.30
C ARG A 182 -22.17 -22.40 26.26
N ARG A 183 -22.98 -21.76 25.40
CA ARG A 183 -22.48 -20.87 24.35
C ARG A 183 -21.82 -19.62 24.92
N GLU A 184 -22.38 -19.05 25.98
CA GLU A 184 -21.80 -17.90 26.67
C GLU A 184 -20.49 -18.27 27.37
N HIS A 185 -20.46 -19.41 28.06
CA HIS A 185 -19.26 -19.91 28.72
C HIS A 185 -18.13 -20.19 27.70
N GLU A 186 -18.45 -20.79 26.56
CA GLU A 186 -17.49 -21.00 25.48
C GLU A 186 -16.99 -19.67 24.90
N ARG A 187 -17.87 -18.69 24.69
CA ARG A 187 -17.48 -17.34 24.25
C ARG A 187 -16.51 -16.69 25.23
N LYS A 188 -16.80 -16.77 26.53
CA LYS A 188 -15.95 -16.20 27.59
C LYS A 188 -14.57 -16.86 27.61
N ARG A 189 -14.52 -18.19 27.49
CA ARG A 189 -13.25 -18.94 27.42
C ARG A 189 -12.42 -18.55 26.19
N ARG A 190 -13.06 -18.39 25.02
CA ARG A 190 -12.37 -17.91 23.80
C ARG A 190 -11.84 -16.49 23.95
N GLU A 191 -12.58 -15.62 24.64
CA GLU A 191 -12.13 -14.25 24.91
C GLU A 191 -10.95 -14.22 25.87
N GLU A 192 -10.96 -15.06 26.92
CA GLU A 192 -9.86 -15.22 27.87
C GLU A 192 -8.60 -15.75 27.19
N ASP A 193 -8.71 -16.83 26.40
CA ASP A 193 -7.61 -17.37 25.60
C ASP A 193 -7.03 -16.31 24.64
N ALA A 194 -7.89 -15.48 24.02
CA ALA A 194 -7.46 -14.40 23.14
C ALA A 194 -6.72 -13.28 23.90
N ARG A 195 -7.19 -12.93 25.10
CA ARG A 195 -6.52 -11.95 25.98
C ARG A 195 -5.16 -12.47 26.45
N GLU A 196 -5.07 -13.73 26.88
CA GLU A 196 -3.82 -14.35 27.30
C GLU A 196 -2.82 -14.39 26.14
N LYS A 197 -3.27 -14.77 24.93
CA LYS A 197 -2.43 -14.79 23.73
C LYS A 197 -1.88 -13.40 23.40
N LEU A 198 -2.70 -12.35 23.52
CA LEU A 198 -2.28 -10.97 23.28
C LEU A 198 -1.23 -10.50 24.32
N ILE A 199 -1.40 -10.85 25.60
CA ILE A 199 -0.44 -10.54 26.65
C ILE A 199 0.91 -11.22 26.35
N ARG A 200 0.87 -12.50 26.00
CA ARG A 200 2.08 -13.29 25.67
C ARG A 200 2.81 -12.76 24.43
N GLU A 201 2.06 -12.31 23.43
CA GLU A 201 2.64 -11.70 22.22
C GLU A 201 3.32 -10.36 22.55
N ARG A 202 2.68 -9.52 23.36
CA ARG A 202 3.24 -8.25 23.83
C ARG A 202 4.50 -8.44 24.68
N GLU A 203 4.55 -9.49 25.49
CA GLU A 203 5.72 -9.82 26.29
C GLU A 203 6.90 -10.27 25.40
N ARG A 204 6.64 -11.13 24.40
CA ARG A 204 7.64 -11.54 23.40
C ARG A 204 8.15 -10.34 22.58
N GLU A 205 7.29 -9.40 22.25
CA GLU A 205 7.69 -8.18 21.55
C GLU A 205 8.62 -7.31 22.40
N ARG A 206 8.28 -7.10 23.69
CA ARG A 206 9.14 -6.38 24.65
C ARG A 206 10.49 -7.07 24.84
N GLU A 207 10.52 -8.40 24.84
CA GLU A 207 11.77 -9.16 24.94
C GLU A 207 12.65 -8.96 23.71
N ARG A 208 12.07 -9.04 22.50
CA ARG A 208 12.79 -8.75 21.24
C ARG A 208 13.28 -7.31 21.18
N GLU A 209 12.53 -6.36 21.71
CA GLU A 209 12.94 -4.96 21.78
C GLU A 209 14.16 -4.78 22.70
N ARG A 210 14.13 -5.37 23.90
CA ARG A 210 15.27 -5.39 24.83
C ARG A 210 16.50 -6.07 24.23
N GLU A 211 16.32 -7.13 23.47
CA GLU A 211 17.42 -7.81 22.77
C GLU A 211 18.05 -6.91 21.70
N ARG A 212 17.24 -6.25 20.86
CA ARG A 212 17.72 -5.26 19.87
C ARG A 212 18.42 -4.08 20.52
N GLU A 213 17.95 -3.64 21.68
CA GLU A 213 18.61 -2.56 22.44
C GLU A 213 19.99 -2.98 22.93
N ARG A 214 20.10 -4.17 23.54
CA ARG A 214 21.40 -4.75 23.95
C ARG A 214 22.35 -4.95 22.77
N GLU A 215 21.85 -5.35 21.61
CA GLU A 215 22.64 -5.49 20.39
C GLU A 215 23.18 -4.13 19.91
N ARG A 216 22.33 -3.10 19.91
CA ARG A 216 22.74 -1.72 19.57
C ARG A 216 23.78 -1.18 20.55
N GLU A 217 23.63 -1.45 21.84
CA GLU A 217 24.58 -1.06 22.86
C GLU A 217 25.94 -1.74 22.65
N ARG A 218 25.95 -3.06 22.40
CA ARG A 218 27.18 -3.81 22.05
C ARG A 218 27.83 -3.27 20.79
N ALA A 219 27.05 -2.92 19.76
CA ALA A 219 27.56 -2.34 18.54
C ALA A 219 28.20 -0.96 18.76
N ARG A 220 27.61 -0.11 19.62
CA ARG A 220 28.19 1.17 20.01
C ARG A 220 29.51 0.99 20.78
N ALA A 221 29.52 0.10 21.78
CA ALA A 221 30.72 -0.20 22.54
C ALA A 221 31.85 -0.79 21.66
N ALA A 222 31.52 -1.66 20.71
CA ALA A 222 32.48 -2.20 19.75
C ALA A 222 33.02 -1.13 18.79
N LYS A 223 32.17 -0.19 18.34
CA LYS A 223 32.58 0.93 17.51
C LYS A 223 33.52 1.88 18.26
N GLU A 224 33.16 2.25 19.49
CA GLU A 224 33.99 3.11 20.35
C GLU A 224 35.35 2.47 20.62
N LYS A 225 35.38 1.16 20.90
CA LYS A 225 36.64 0.43 21.08
C LYS A 225 37.53 0.47 19.83
N ARG A 226 36.96 0.23 18.65
CA ARG A 226 37.71 0.30 17.37
C ARG A 226 38.22 1.70 17.08
N GLU A 227 37.44 2.72 17.40
CA GLU A 227 37.83 4.12 17.22
C GLU A 227 39.01 4.49 18.12
N ARG A 228 38.99 4.07 19.39
CA ARG A 228 40.10 4.26 20.33
C ARG A 228 41.37 3.53 19.89
N GLU A 229 41.26 2.28 19.44
CA GLU A 229 42.40 1.52 18.91
C GLU A 229 42.99 2.19 17.66
N ALA A 230 42.14 2.68 16.75
CA ALA A 230 42.59 3.39 15.56
C ALA A 230 43.26 4.74 15.87
N GLU A 231 42.77 5.46 16.89
CA GLU A 231 43.38 6.71 17.35
C GLU A 231 44.76 6.46 17.98
N GLU A 232 44.90 5.41 18.79
CA GLU A 232 46.17 5.01 19.38
C GLU A 232 47.20 4.60 18.31
N GLU A 233 46.79 3.78 17.33
CA GLU A 233 47.64 3.40 16.19
C GLU A 233 48.05 4.63 15.37
N ALA A 234 47.13 5.56 15.11
CA ALA A 234 47.44 6.80 14.41
C ALA A 234 48.44 7.68 15.18
N ALA A 235 48.29 7.77 16.50
CA ALA A 235 49.23 8.48 17.36
C ALA A 235 50.62 7.83 17.37
N GLU A 236 50.70 6.50 17.40
CA GLU A 236 51.97 5.77 17.29
C GLU A 236 52.64 5.99 15.93
N ARG A 237 51.87 5.90 14.84
CA ARG A 237 52.36 6.21 13.48
C ARG A 237 52.91 7.63 13.38
N ARG A 238 52.25 8.62 13.99
CA ARG A 238 52.75 10.01 14.06
C ARG A 238 54.09 10.08 14.79
N LYS A 239 54.20 9.47 15.99
CA LYS A 239 55.45 9.43 16.76
C LYS A 239 56.58 8.74 15.98
N SER A 240 56.30 7.65 15.30
CA SER A 240 57.27 6.92 14.47
C SER A 240 57.76 7.78 13.30
N ARG A 241 56.85 8.46 12.60
CA ARG A 241 57.18 9.40 11.52
C ARG A 241 58.05 10.56 12.02
N ASP A 242 57.75 11.11 13.19
CA ASP A 242 58.55 12.19 13.80
C ASP A 242 59.96 11.72 14.16
N ARG A 243 60.10 10.50 14.73
CA ARG A 243 61.42 9.89 14.99
C ARG A 243 62.21 9.70 13.71
N TYR A 244 61.56 9.19 12.65
CA TYR A 244 62.21 9.02 11.34
C TYR A 244 62.63 10.37 10.74
N SER A 245 61.79 11.41 10.83
CA SER A 245 62.14 12.76 10.36
C SER A 245 63.36 13.30 11.09
N ARG A 246 63.40 13.19 12.42
CA ARG A 246 64.56 13.63 13.23
C ARG A 246 65.84 12.86 12.89
N ALA A 247 65.76 11.55 12.68
CA ALA A 247 66.90 10.74 12.26
C ALA A 247 67.40 11.10 10.85
N ARG A 248 66.48 11.45 9.94
CA ARG A 248 66.82 11.95 8.60
C ARG A 248 67.47 13.34 8.65
N GLU A 249 66.97 14.23 9.52
CA GLU A 249 67.56 15.55 9.72
C GLU A 249 68.97 15.46 10.34
N SER A 250 69.20 14.55 11.28
CA SER A 250 70.52 14.36 11.89
C SER A 250 71.55 13.79 10.89
N THR A 251 71.13 12.89 10.00
CA THR A 251 71.99 12.34 8.93
C THR A 251 72.26 13.35 7.81
N THR A 252 71.30 14.22 7.48
CA THR A 252 71.50 15.27 6.46
C THR A 252 72.35 16.43 6.96
N LYS A 253 72.26 16.81 8.24
CA LYS A 253 73.15 17.83 8.84
C LYS A 253 74.59 17.37 9.02
N SER A 254 74.82 16.06 9.19
CA SER A 254 76.17 15.49 9.39
C SER A 254 76.83 15.02 8.11
N ARG A 255 76.11 15.00 6.97
CA ARG A 255 76.74 14.83 5.66
C ARG A 255 77.59 16.08 5.41
N PRO A 256 78.93 15.99 5.41
CA PRO A 256 79.74 17.14 5.02
C PRO A 256 79.21 17.61 3.67
N GLN A 257 79.06 18.92 3.48
CA GLN A 257 78.98 19.50 2.14
C GLN A 257 80.29 19.12 1.44
N ALA A 258 80.39 17.87 0.98
CA ALA A 258 81.30 17.49 -0.08
C ALA A 258 80.93 18.47 -1.18
N ASP A 259 81.86 19.39 -1.40
CA ASP A 259 81.61 20.65 -2.05
C ASP A 259 80.98 20.33 -3.41
N VAL A 260 79.65 20.48 -3.48
CA VAL A 260 78.90 20.23 -4.70
C VAL A 260 79.42 21.20 -5.76
N SER A 261 80.00 22.34 -5.34
CA SER A 261 80.75 23.22 -6.23
C SER A 261 82.05 22.60 -6.71
N GLU A 262 82.81 21.85 -5.91
CA GLU A 262 84.06 21.19 -6.36
C GLU A 262 83.78 20.04 -7.32
N THR A 263 82.74 19.24 -7.04
CA THR A 263 82.32 18.16 -7.96
C THR A 263 81.70 18.70 -9.25
N ASN A 264 80.86 19.73 -9.17
CA ASN A 264 80.36 20.40 -10.37
C ASN A 264 81.47 21.14 -11.13
N ALA A 265 82.44 21.76 -10.46
CA ALA A 265 83.57 22.41 -11.09
C ALA A 265 84.49 21.41 -11.79
N LYS A 266 84.76 20.25 -11.17
CA LYS A 266 85.49 19.15 -11.82
C LYS A 266 84.74 18.62 -13.04
N LEU A 267 83.41 18.50 -12.95
CA LEU A 267 82.58 18.06 -14.08
C LEU A 267 82.59 19.09 -15.22
N MET A 268 82.43 20.38 -14.90
CA MET A 268 82.48 21.46 -15.89
C MET A 268 83.84 21.57 -16.55
N LYS A 269 84.93 21.37 -15.80
CA LYS A 269 86.29 21.37 -16.35
C LYS A 269 86.54 20.19 -17.28
N LEU A 270 86.06 18.99 -16.94
CA LEU A 270 86.11 17.84 -17.86
C LEU A 270 85.30 18.08 -19.15
N LEU A 271 84.17 18.77 -19.03
CA LEU A 271 83.37 19.16 -20.20
C LEU A 271 84.07 20.24 -21.06
N GLU A 272 84.81 21.16 -20.45
CA GLU A 272 85.61 22.17 -21.17
C GLU A 272 86.79 21.55 -21.91
N ASP A 273 87.55 20.65 -21.28
CA ASP A 273 88.72 19.99 -21.90
C ASP A 273 88.33 19.10 -23.11
N GLU A 274 87.12 18.52 -23.11
CA GLU A 274 86.61 17.70 -24.21
C GLU A 274 86.08 18.53 -25.40
N VAL A 275 85.67 19.79 -25.18
CA VAL A 275 85.24 20.68 -26.27
C VAL A 275 86.43 21.06 -27.17
N GLU A 276 87.64 21.18 -26.62
CA GLU A 276 88.84 21.49 -27.41
C GLU A 276 89.31 20.32 -28.28
N HIS A 277 89.05 19.07 -27.88
CA HIS A 277 89.52 17.87 -28.58
C HIS A 277 88.45 17.16 -29.41
N GLY A 278 87.21 17.69 -29.40
CA GLY A 278 86.03 17.07 -30.00
C GLY A 278 85.44 15.99 -29.08
N PRO A 279 84.11 15.99 -28.84
CA PRO A 279 83.52 15.08 -27.88
C PRO A 279 83.68 13.63 -28.35
N SER A 280 84.21 12.79 -27.47
CA SER A 280 84.28 11.35 -27.72
C SER A 280 82.87 10.76 -27.84
N GLU A 281 82.72 9.64 -28.54
CA GLU A 281 81.43 8.94 -28.67
C GLU A 281 80.86 8.56 -27.29
N ASP A 282 81.74 8.26 -26.34
CA ASP A 282 81.38 7.95 -24.95
C ASP A 282 80.82 9.18 -24.21
N THR A 283 81.36 10.38 -24.47
CA THR A 283 80.85 11.64 -23.93
C THR A 283 79.42 11.92 -24.40
N LEU A 284 79.17 11.75 -25.70
CA LEU A 284 77.83 11.95 -26.27
C LEU A 284 76.82 10.95 -25.69
N ALA A 285 77.23 9.69 -25.51
CA ALA A 285 76.40 8.68 -24.85
C ALA A 285 76.06 9.04 -23.39
N LEU A 286 77.02 9.64 -22.67
CA LEU A 286 76.81 10.11 -21.30
C LEU A 286 75.84 11.29 -21.24
N ILE A 287 76.01 12.28 -22.12
CA ILE A 287 75.12 13.46 -22.21
C ILE A 287 73.68 13.01 -22.51
N LEU A 288 73.49 12.09 -23.46
CA LEU A 288 72.18 11.56 -23.79
C LEU A 288 71.52 10.81 -22.62
N LYS A 289 72.31 10.05 -21.83
CA LYS A 289 71.81 9.41 -20.59
C LYS A 289 71.38 10.43 -19.55
N VAL A 290 72.16 11.48 -19.33
CA VAL A 290 71.83 12.54 -18.37
C VAL A 290 70.55 13.27 -18.81
N LEU A 291 70.44 13.64 -20.09
CA LEU A 291 69.24 14.26 -20.63
C LEU A 291 68.00 13.34 -20.52
N SER A 292 68.17 12.04 -20.73
CA SER A 292 67.08 11.07 -20.54
C SER A 292 66.59 11.02 -19.08
N VAL A 293 67.50 11.03 -18.10
CA VAL A 293 67.13 11.04 -16.67
C VAL A 293 66.43 12.35 -16.30
N LEU A 294 66.96 13.50 -16.74
CA LEU A 294 66.34 14.81 -16.51
C LEU A 294 64.95 14.92 -17.15
N TYR A 295 64.77 14.35 -18.34
CA TYR A 295 63.47 14.29 -19.00
C TYR A 295 62.46 13.41 -18.22
N GLN A 296 62.90 12.26 -17.69
CA GLN A 296 62.04 11.41 -16.86
C GLN A 296 61.66 12.05 -15.52
N GLU A 297 62.60 12.73 -14.85
CA GLU A 297 62.36 13.50 -13.62
C GLU A 297 61.34 14.64 -13.87
N SER A 298 61.49 15.38 -14.97
CA SER A 298 60.55 16.42 -15.40
C SER A 298 59.13 15.88 -15.64
N ARG A 299 59.02 14.66 -16.18
CA ARG A 299 57.71 14.01 -16.35
C ARG A 299 57.08 13.61 -15.02
N LYS A 300 57.87 13.09 -14.06
CA LYS A 300 57.37 12.69 -12.74
C LYS A 300 56.82 13.88 -11.95
N THR A 301 57.49 15.04 -12.00
CA THR A 301 57.00 16.26 -11.32
C THR A 301 55.71 16.79 -11.94
N ARG A 302 55.52 16.67 -13.26
CA ARG A 302 54.24 17.01 -13.91
C ARG A 302 53.12 16.03 -13.59
N SER A 303 53.39 14.72 -13.55
CA SER A 303 52.36 13.71 -13.24
C SER A 303 51.92 13.69 -11.77
N GLY A 304 52.71 14.28 -10.86
CA GLY A 304 52.37 14.39 -9.43
C GLY A 304 51.36 15.49 -9.09
N SER A 305 51.06 16.41 -10.02
CA SER A 305 50.18 17.56 -9.78
C SER A 305 48.72 17.34 -10.18
N GLU A 306 48.40 16.29 -10.95
CA GLU A 306 47.03 16.06 -11.47
C GLU A 306 46.30 14.89 -10.80
N GLY A 307 46.81 14.40 -9.66
CA GLY A 307 46.13 13.41 -8.81
C GLY A 307 45.06 13.98 -7.87
N GLY A 308 44.79 15.29 -7.95
CA GLY A 308 43.69 15.96 -7.26
C GLY A 308 42.36 15.57 -7.90
N LYS A 309 41.87 14.39 -7.56
CA LYS A 309 40.55 13.86 -7.92
C LYS A 309 39.49 14.84 -7.43
N LEU A 310 39.09 15.78 -8.28
CA LEU A 310 37.86 16.56 -8.15
C LEU A 310 36.71 15.56 -8.23
N THR A 311 36.33 15.01 -7.08
CA THR A 311 35.03 14.37 -6.89
C THR A 311 33.99 15.45 -7.09
N LEU A 312 33.45 15.50 -8.31
CA LEU A 312 32.21 16.17 -8.64
C LEU A 312 31.13 15.63 -7.69
N VAL A 313 30.85 16.38 -6.64
CA VAL A 313 29.65 16.20 -5.82
C VAL A 313 28.51 16.69 -6.71
N VAL A 314 27.84 15.75 -7.36
CA VAL A 314 26.57 16.00 -8.04
C VAL A 314 25.52 16.09 -6.93
N ASP A 315 25.16 17.32 -6.56
CA ASP A 315 23.98 17.62 -5.75
C ASP A 315 22.72 17.33 -6.59
N ASP A 316 22.26 16.08 -6.55
CA ASP A 316 20.90 15.71 -6.95
C ASP A 316 19.95 16.01 -5.78
N ASN A 317 19.54 17.27 -5.66
CA ASN A 317 18.36 17.64 -4.87
C ASN A 317 17.32 18.28 -5.81
N ARG A 318 16.56 17.41 -6.47
CA ARG A 318 15.35 17.78 -7.21
C ARG A 318 14.26 16.75 -6.95
N SER A 319 13.36 17.06 -6.01
CA SER A 319 11.97 16.59 -5.88
C SER A 319 11.34 17.44 -4.77
N LEU A 320 10.44 18.38 -5.08
CA LEU A 320 8.98 18.20 -5.25
C LEU A 320 8.32 17.48 -4.07
#